data_AF-A0A5D3AQC3-F1
#
_entry.id   AF-A0A5D3AQC3-F1
#
_cell.length_a   1.000
_cell.length_b   1.000
_cell.length_c   1.000
_cell.angle_alpha   90.00
_cell.angle_beta   90.00
_cell.angle_gamma   90.00
#
_symmetry.space_group_name_H-M   'P 1'
#
loop_
_entity.id
_entity.type
_entity.pdbx_description
1 polymer ?
#
loop_
_entity_poly.entity_id
_entity_poly.type
_entity_poly.pdbx_seq_one_letter_code
_entity_poly.pdbx_strand_id
1 'polypeptide(L)'
;MASLSFHAAAFAELVRVWANFEGLRPSRRNSFAIAHNFPPFSLYGKHPYDTRAQASVQAFRQAARAHVCNHSCAVEVLQFRLVDLNLQRWFPDNRSNFQPPTNNAPVLPSSRTDSASSAARRHSNKR
;
A
#
# COMPACT_ATOMS: atom_id res chain seq x y z
N MET A 1 15.14 4.16 3.86
CA MET A 1 13.87 3.54 3.42
C MET A 1 14.04 3.06 1.99
N ALA A 2 13.30 2.05 1.53
CA ALA A 2 13.41 1.56 0.15
C ALA A 2 12.75 2.53 -0.82
N SER A 3 13.50 3.00 -1.82
CA SER A 3 12.98 3.80 -2.94
C SER A 3 12.44 2.90 -4.05
N LEU A 4 11.50 3.43 -4.83
CA LEU A 4 10.90 2.74 -5.96
C LEU A 4 11.46 3.28 -7.27
N SER A 5 11.70 2.38 -8.23
CA SER A 5 11.95 2.78 -9.62
C SER A 5 10.77 3.58 -10.17
N PHE A 6 11.03 4.53 -11.06
CA PHE A 6 9.99 5.37 -11.62
C PHE A 6 8.96 4.53 -12.38
N HIS A 7 7.68 4.68 -12.00
CA HIS A 7 6.54 4.10 -12.70
C HIS A 7 5.43 5.15 -12.79
N ALA A 8 5.22 5.71 -13.99
CA ALA A 8 4.34 6.86 -14.20
C ALA A 8 2.93 6.66 -13.61
N ALA A 9 2.25 5.54 -13.93
CA ALA A 9 0.90 5.28 -13.42
C ALA A 9 0.83 5.13 -11.90
N ALA A 10 1.80 4.44 -11.28
CA ALA A 10 1.84 4.24 -9.84
C ALA A 10 2.06 5.57 -9.10
N PHE A 11 2.97 6.40 -9.60
CA PHE A 11 3.30 7.68 -8.97
C PHE A 11 2.20 8.71 -9.19
N ALA A 12 1.55 8.71 -10.36
CA ALA A 12 0.38 9.54 -10.63
C ALA A 12 -0.78 9.20 -9.66
N GLU A 13 -1.03 7.91 -9.44
CA GLU A 13 -2.06 7.46 -8.49
C GLU A 13 -1.72 7.86 -7.05
N LEU A 14 -0.45 7.70 -6.64
CA LEU A 14 0.04 8.16 -5.34
C LEU A 14 -0.22 9.65 -5.14
N VAL A 15 0.21 10.49 -6.07
CA VAL A 15 0.03 11.95 -6.01
C VAL A 15 -1.44 12.32 -5.96
N ARG A 16 -2.28 11.67 -6.76
CA ARG A 16 -3.74 11.87 -6.77
C ARG A 16 -4.36 11.57 -5.41
N VAL A 17 -3.95 10.48 -4.75
CA VAL A 17 -4.44 10.13 -3.41
C VAL A 17 -3.94 11.13 -2.37
N TRP A 18 -2.64 11.46 -2.38
CA TRP A 18 -2.06 12.45 -1.45
C TRP A 18 -2.71 13.83 -1.58
N ALA A 19 -3.08 14.26 -2.79
CA ALA A 19 -3.79 15.51 -3.04
C ALA A 19 -5.16 15.60 -2.36
N ASN A 20 -5.76 14.46 -2.01
CA ASN A 20 -7.10 14.38 -1.41
C ASN A 20 -7.10 13.74 -0.01
N PHE A 21 -5.95 13.28 0.49
CA PHE A 21 -5.84 12.67 1.80
C PHE A 21 -6.01 13.72 2.91
N GLU A 22 -6.89 13.43 3.85
CA GLU A 22 -7.11 14.27 5.03
C GLU A 22 -6.19 13.84 6.18
N GLY A 23 -5.84 14.77 7.08
CA GLY A 23 -5.06 14.42 8.26
C GLY A 23 -3.57 14.12 8.02
N LEU A 24 -3.01 14.43 6.84
CA LEU A 24 -1.55 14.42 6.67
C LEU A 24 -0.91 15.35 7.70
N ARG A 25 0.05 14.84 8.48
CA ARG A 25 0.87 15.69 9.36
C ARG A 25 1.74 16.64 8.51
N PRO A 26 2.04 17.86 8.98
CA PRO A 26 2.83 18.82 8.20
C PRO A 26 4.17 18.25 7.70
N SER A 27 4.89 17.53 8.57
CA SER A 27 6.15 16.90 8.20
C SER A 27 6.01 15.90 7.05
N ARG A 28 4.91 15.14 7.00
CA ARG A 28 4.64 14.20 5.90
C ARG A 28 4.38 14.92 4.59
N ARG A 29 3.60 16.01 4.60
CA ARG A 29 3.37 16.83 3.40
C ARG A 29 4.69 17.43 2.89
N ASN A 30 5.51 17.94 3.80
CA ASN A 30 6.80 18.53 3.44
C ASN A 30 7.77 17.49 2.85
N SER A 31 7.90 16.32 3.47
CA SER A 31 8.70 15.22 2.92
C SER A 31 8.19 14.76 1.56
N PHE A 32 6.88 14.66 1.37
CA PHE A 32 6.28 14.31 0.07
C PHE A 32 6.56 15.37 -1.00
N ALA A 33 6.38 16.64 -0.66
CA ALA A 33 6.67 17.76 -1.56
C ALA A 33 8.15 17.79 -1.98
N ILE A 34 9.07 17.48 -1.07
CA ILE A 34 10.51 17.37 -1.38
C ILE A 34 10.76 16.18 -2.32
N ALA A 35 10.22 15.00 -2.00
CA ALA A 35 10.36 13.80 -2.84
C ALA A 35 9.84 14.00 -4.26
N HIS A 36 8.82 14.83 -4.43
CA HIS A 36 8.21 15.15 -5.72
C HIS A 36 8.67 16.47 -6.33
N ASN A 37 9.66 17.16 -5.75
CA ASN A 37 10.17 18.45 -6.21
C ASN A 37 9.06 19.50 -6.44
N PHE A 38 8.09 19.57 -5.53
CA PHE A 38 7.03 20.58 -5.62
C PHE A 38 7.63 21.99 -5.48
N PRO A 39 7.10 22.98 -6.20
CA PRO A 39 7.56 24.35 -6.06
C PRO A 39 7.32 24.83 -4.61
N PRO A 40 8.20 25.70 -4.08
CA PRO A 40 8.01 26.24 -2.75
C PRO A 40 6.77 27.15 -2.72
N PHE A 41 5.97 27.03 -1.66
CA PHE A 41 4.88 27.96 -1.38
C PHE A 41 5.43 29.22 -0.70
N SER A 42 5.35 30.34 -1.43
CA SER A 42 6.03 31.61 -1.18
C SER A 42 5.78 32.26 0.19
N LEU A 43 4.71 31.91 0.90
CA LEU A 43 4.40 32.49 2.22
C LEU A 43 5.25 31.95 3.38
N TYR A 44 5.87 30.78 3.25
CA TYR A 44 6.52 30.09 4.40
C TYR A 44 7.99 29.70 4.17
N GLY A 45 8.63 30.22 3.12
CA GLY A 45 10.07 30.08 2.90
C GLY A 45 10.54 28.63 2.76
N LYS A 46 11.53 28.21 3.58
CA LYS A 46 12.34 26.98 3.42
C LYS A 46 11.55 25.66 3.58
N HIS A 47 10.41 25.66 4.28
CA HIS A 47 9.55 24.48 4.49
C HIS A 47 8.07 24.80 4.26
N PRO A 48 7.67 25.00 3.00
CA PRO A 48 6.39 25.59 2.66
C PRO A 48 5.16 24.77 3.08
N TYR A 49 5.35 23.48 3.26
CA TYR A 49 4.29 22.51 3.51
C TYR A 49 4.30 21.95 4.96
N ASP A 50 5.21 22.44 5.80
CA ASP A 50 5.45 21.94 7.17
C ASP A 50 4.72 22.75 8.27
N THR A 51 3.80 23.63 7.90
CA THR A 51 2.98 24.36 8.87
C THR A 51 1.61 23.70 9.05
N ARG A 52 0.97 23.91 10.20
CA ARG A 52 -0.42 23.51 10.43
C ARG A 52 -1.43 24.47 9.78
N ALA A 53 -0.97 25.53 9.12
CA ALA A 53 -1.83 26.54 8.53
C ALA A 53 -2.67 25.93 7.40
N GLN A 54 -3.95 26.29 7.35
CA GLN A 54 -4.85 25.83 6.29
C GLN A 54 -4.35 26.22 4.89
N ALA A 55 -3.73 27.40 4.76
CA ALA A 55 -3.12 27.85 3.51
C ALA A 55 -2.02 26.90 3.02
N SER A 56 -1.20 26.34 3.92
CA SER A 56 -0.17 25.35 3.59
C SER A 56 -0.77 24.03 3.10
N VAL A 57 -1.89 23.60 3.71
CA VAL A 57 -2.64 22.42 3.25
C VAL A 57 -3.20 22.65 1.84
N GLN A 58 -3.83 23.81 1.59
CA GLN A 58 -4.41 24.11 0.28
C GLN A 58 -3.34 24.25 -0.81
N ALA A 59 -2.23 24.93 -0.50
CA ALA A 59 -1.09 25.03 -1.41
C ALA A 59 -0.53 23.64 -1.77
N PHE A 60 -0.38 22.75 -0.78
CA PHE A 60 0.05 21.37 -1.03
C PHE A 60 -0.91 20.65 -1.97
N ARG A 61 -2.22 20.72 -1.71
CA ARG A 61 -3.24 20.06 -2.53
C ARG A 61 -3.22 20.60 -3.97
N GLN A 62 -3.06 21.91 -4.14
CA GLN A 62 -2.96 22.53 -5.45
C GLN A 62 -1.70 22.07 -6.20
N ALA A 63 -0.54 22.09 -5.54
CA ALA A 63 0.72 21.62 -6.13
C ALA A 63 0.63 20.14 -6.52
N ALA A 64 0.07 19.29 -5.65
CA ALA A 64 -0.12 17.88 -5.94
C ALA A 64 -1.04 17.64 -7.14
N ARG A 65 -2.17 18.37 -7.24
CA ARG A 65 -3.09 18.26 -8.38
C ARG A 65 -2.47 18.69 -9.70
N ALA A 66 -1.55 19.66 -9.67
CA ALA A 66 -0.84 20.14 -10.85
C ALA A 66 0.43 19.34 -11.18
N HIS A 67 0.85 18.43 -10.31
CA HIS A 67 2.12 17.74 -10.45
C HIS A 67 2.03 16.53 -11.38
N VAL A 68 3.00 16.45 -12.29
CA VAL A 68 3.25 15.27 -13.13
C VAL A 68 4.59 14.67 -12.73
N CYS A 69 4.58 13.43 -12.25
CA CYS A 69 5.81 12.75 -11.84
C CYS A 69 6.73 12.48 -13.01
N ASN A 70 8.05 12.54 -12.75
CA ASN A 70 9.09 12.17 -13.68
C ASN A 70 10.19 11.35 -12.97
N HIS A 71 11.24 10.98 -13.69
CA HIS A 71 12.34 10.16 -13.18
C HIS A 71 13.10 10.79 -12.01
N SER A 72 12.98 12.10 -11.79
CA SER A 72 13.61 12.80 -10.66
C SER A 72 12.79 12.72 -9.37
N CYS A 73 11.58 12.16 -9.40
CA CYS A 73 10.77 11.93 -8.20
C CYS A 73 11.37 10.79 -7.36
N ALA A 74 11.71 11.09 -6.10
CA ALA A 74 12.27 10.15 -5.14
C ALA A 74 11.16 9.52 -4.27
N VAL A 75 10.38 8.61 -4.85
CA VAL A 75 9.22 8.01 -4.16
C VAL A 75 9.64 6.80 -3.33
N GLU A 76 9.21 6.78 -2.08
CA GLU A 76 9.49 5.69 -1.13
C GLU A 76 8.29 4.76 -0.93
N VAL A 77 8.57 3.50 -0.60
CA VAL A 77 7.54 2.50 -0.24
C VAL A 77 6.61 2.99 0.88
N LEU A 78 7.13 3.75 1.85
CA LEU A 78 6.34 4.27 2.96
C LEU A 78 5.22 5.20 2.47
N GLN A 79 5.43 5.97 1.40
CA GLN A 79 4.43 6.92 0.90
C GLN A 79 3.16 6.21 0.42
N PHE A 80 3.29 5.02 -0.19
CA PHE A 80 2.17 4.16 -0.56
C PHE A 80 1.47 3.57 0.66
N ARG A 81 2.25 3.05 1.62
CA ARG A 81 1.71 2.45 2.86
C ARG A 81 0.92 3.44 3.71
N LEU A 82 1.34 4.71 3.73
CA LEU A 82 0.68 5.75 4.51
C LEU A 82 -0.74 6.11 4.03
N VAL A 83 -1.08 5.73 2.80
CA VAL A 83 -2.38 5.99 2.19
C VAL A 83 -3.05 4.69 1.69
N ASP A 84 -2.59 3.55 2.23
CA ASP A 84 -3.11 2.21 1.93
C ASP A 84 -3.20 1.86 0.43
N LEU A 85 -2.31 2.45 -0.39
CA LEU A 85 -2.22 2.11 -1.81
C LEU A 85 -1.46 0.80 -1.99
N ASN A 86 -2.10 -0.16 -2.68
CA ASN A 86 -1.49 -1.45 -3.00
C ASN A 86 -0.35 -1.29 -4.01
N LEU A 87 0.88 -1.16 -3.50
CA LEU A 87 2.08 -1.02 -4.32
C LEU A 87 2.39 -2.28 -5.15
N GLN A 88 1.93 -3.47 -4.74
CA GLN A 88 2.22 -4.73 -5.43
C GLN A 88 1.61 -4.79 -6.84
N ARG A 89 0.57 -3.98 -7.09
CA ARG A 89 -0.02 -3.83 -8.41
C ARG A 89 0.99 -3.37 -9.47
N TRP A 90 1.95 -2.54 -9.07
CA TRP A 90 2.95 -1.95 -9.98
C TRP A 90 4.37 -2.44 -9.70
N PHE A 91 4.65 -2.90 -8.47
CA PHE A 91 5.96 -3.34 -8.03
C PHE A 91 5.86 -4.72 -7.36
N PRO A 92 5.64 -5.80 -8.15
CA PRO A 92 5.42 -7.15 -7.61
C PRO A 92 6.66 -7.71 -6.90
N ASP A 93 7.86 -7.27 -7.27
CA ASP A 93 9.12 -7.72 -6.66
C ASP A 93 9.39 -7.04 -5.30
N ASN A 94 8.66 -5.97 -4.98
CA ASN A 94 8.76 -5.28 -3.70
C ASN A 94 7.88 -5.92 -2.63
N ARG A 95 7.77 -7.26 -2.67
CA ARG A 95 7.12 -8.13 -1.68
C ARG A 95 7.88 -8.08 -0.36
N SER A 96 7.82 -6.96 0.33
CA SER A 96 8.16 -6.85 1.73
C SER A 96 6.98 -7.40 2.54
N ASN A 97 7.03 -8.69 2.90
CA ASN A 97 6.24 -9.37 3.95
C ASN A 97 4.82 -8.85 4.22
N PHE A 98 4.05 -8.51 3.18
CA PHE A 98 2.63 -8.26 3.36
C PHE A 98 1.98 -9.63 3.35
N GLN A 99 1.94 -10.26 4.52
CA GLN A 99 1.03 -11.38 4.74
C GLN A 99 -0.37 -10.84 4.46
N PRO A 100 -1.13 -11.42 3.50
CA PRO A 100 -2.56 -11.17 3.46
C PRO A 100 -3.13 -11.51 4.85
N PRO A 101 -4.24 -10.87 5.30
CA PRO A 101 -4.92 -11.36 6.48
C PRO A 101 -5.14 -12.86 6.28
N THR A 102 -4.50 -13.67 7.13
CA THR A 102 -4.72 -15.10 7.15
C THR A 102 -6.21 -15.25 7.34
N ASN A 103 -6.90 -15.65 6.27
CA ASN A 103 -8.30 -16.02 6.34
C ASN A 103 -8.35 -17.04 7.47
N ASN A 104 -8.92 -16.66 8.61
CA ASN A 104 -9.38 -17.58 9.63
C ASN A 104 -10.56 -18.32 8.99
N ALA A 105 -10.28 -19.15 7.99
CA ALA A 105 -11.20 -20.19 7.60
C ALA A 105 -11.41 -21.03 8.87
N PRO A 106 -12.66 -21.31 9.27
CA PRO A 106 -12.90 -22.19 10.39
C PRO A 106 -12.16 -23.50 10.10
N VAL A 107 -11.22 -23.86 10.96
CA VAL A 107 -10.65 -25.21 10.96
C VAL A 107 -11.83 -26.12 11.26
N LEU A 108 -12.36 -26.76 10.22
CA LEU A 108 -13.28 -27.87 10.38
C LEU A 108 -12.55 -28.90 11.27
N PRO A 109 -13.11 -29.29 12.42
CA PRO A 109 -12.50 -30.33 13.22
C PRO A 109 -12.42 -31.58 12.36
N SER A 110 -11.21 -32.14 12.23
CA SER A 110 -10.99 -33.43 11.59
C SER A 110 -11.96 -34.42 12.20
N SER A 111 -12.97 -34.81 11.42
CA SER A 111 -13.90 -35.86 11.80
C SER A 111 -13.07 -37.13 11.92
N ARG A 112 -12.80 -37.50 13.17
CA ARG A 112 -12.17 -38.74 13.56
C ARG A 112 -13.13 -39.86 13.19
N THR A 113 -13.05 -40.36 11.96
CA THR A 113 -13.67 -41.64 11.60
C THR A 113 -12.76 -42.75 12.12
N ASP A 114 -12.98 -43.08 13.38
CA ASP A 114 -12.63 -44.39 13.92
C ASP A 114 -13.49 -45.45 13.21
N SER A 115 -12.87 -46.59 12.92
CA SER A 115 -13.48 -47.89 12.52
C SER A 115 -14.06 -48.04 11.11
N ALA A 116 -13.33 -48.74 10.24
CA ALA A 116 -13.62 -50.17 9.95
C ALA A 116 -12.81 -50.64 8.72
N SER A 117 -11.69 -51.32 8.99
CA SER A 117 -10.96 -52.08 7.97
C SER A 117 -11.83 -53.29 7.57
N SER A 118 -12.55 -53.16 6.46
CA SER A 118 -13.32 -54.26 5.86
C SER A 118 -12.36 -55.10 4.99
N ALA A 119 -11.77 -56.13 5.59
CA ALA A 119 -11.10 -57.18 4.83
C ALA A 119 -12.16 -58.04 4.12
N ALA A 120 -12.05 -58.08 2.80
CA ALA A 120 -12.96 -58.76 1.90
C ALA A 120 -12.75 -60.28 1.88
N ARG A 121 -13.88 -60.99 1.66
CA ARG A 121 -14.03 -62.25 0.90
C ARG A 121 -13.37 -63.52 1.46
N ARG A 122 -14.24 -64.45 1.88
CA ARG A 122 -14.27 -65.81 1.30
C ARG A 122 -15.71 -66.28 1.07
N HIS A 123 -16.02 -66.54 -0.20
CA HIS A 123 -17.11 -67.42 -0.59
C HIS A 123 -16.85 -68.85 -0.09
N SER A 124 -17.86 -69.53 0.42
CA SER A 124 -18.23 -70.84 -0.13
C SER A 124 -19.60 -71.30 0.36
N ASN A 125 -20.41 -71.61 -0.64
CA ASN A 125 -21.74 -72.19 -0.65
C ASN A 125 -21.66 -73.69 -0.30
N LYS A 126 -22.48 -74.19 0.64
CA LYS A 126 -23.02 -75.56 0.50
C LYS A 126 -24.22 -75.82 1.41
N ARG A 127 -25.19 -76.45 0.78
CA ARG A 127 -26.43 -77.04 1.29
C ARG A 127 -26.16 -78.13 2.32
#